data_AF-A0A2M7K2A4-F1
#
_entry.id   AF-A0A2M7K2A4-F1
#
_cell.length_a   1.000
_cell.length_b   1.000
_cell.length_c   1.000
_cell.angle_alpha   90.00
_cell.angle_beta   90.00
_cell.angle_gamma   90.00
#
_symmetry.space_group_name_H-M   'P 1'
#
loop_
_entity.id
_entity.type
_entity.pdbx_description
1 polymer ?
#
loop_
_entity_poly.entity_id
_entity_poly.type
_entity_poly.pdbx_seq_one_letter_code
_entity_poly.pdbx_strand_id
1 'polypeptide(L)'
;MELIVFSKIELIRFFWLTGLSFLIAMIWTPLLTNFLYKNRLGKRIRVDKNTPIFSKLHQHKSGTPTMGGILIWVTTAVLTLVFNLERRATWLPLFALVSSGIIGAIDDLLNIRGIGAHGGGMRFRDKFLLYAAVAAVGAWWFYYKLGWNSIHLPGVGDFTIGGWYI
;
A
#
# COMPACT_ATOMS: atom_id res chain seq x y z
N MET A 1 18.27 -10.12 -25.17
CA MET A 1 17.30 -10.51 -24.13
C MET A 1 18.01 -11.54 -23.26
N GLU A 2 18.67 -11.10 -22.19
CA GLU A 2 19.21 -12.04 -21.20
C GLU A 2 18.03 -12.76 -20.57
N LEU A 3 18.01 -14.09 -20.68
CA LEU A 3 17.07 -14.91 -19.92
C LEU A 3 17.33 -14.61 -18.43
N ILE A 4 16.29 -14.20 -17.70
CA ILE A 4 16.35 -14.08 -16.24
C ILE A 4 16.50 -15.50 -15.70
N VAL A 5 17.75 -15.98 -15.59
CA VAL A 5 18.06 -17.26 -14.98
C VAL A 5 18.10 -17.03 -13.47
N PHE A 6 16.98 -17.31 -12.80
CA PHE A 6 16.95 -17.30 -11.34
C PHE A 6 17.91 -18.35 -10.80
N SER A 7 18.81 -17.93 -9.93
CA SER A 7 19.64 -18.89 -9.21
C SER A 7 18.77 -19.73 -8.26
N LYS A 8 19.17 -20.98 -7.98
CA LYS A 8 18.48 -21.84 -7.00
C LYS A 8 18.32 -21.13 -5.65
N ILE A 9 19.32 -20.33 -5.26
CA ILE A 9 19.34 -19.57 -4.02
C ILE A 9 18.27 -18.46 -4.03
N GLU A 10 18.13 -17.72 -5.12
CA GLU A 10 17.10 -16.68 -5.26
C GLU A 10 15.69 -17.28 -5.24
N LEU A 11 15.50 -18.44 -5.87
CA LEU A 11 14.22 -19.13 -5.86
C LEU A 11 13.83 -19.60 -4.46
N ILE A 12 14.79 -20.22 -3.74
CA ILE A 12 14.61 -20.59 -2.33
C ILE A 12 14.28 -19.33 -1.52
N ARG A 13 15.01 -18.23 -1.73
CA ARG A 13 14.80 -16.94 -1.05
C ARG A 13 13.38 -16.41 -1.23
N PHE A 14 12.89 -16.43 -2.47
CA PHE A 14 11.54 -15.99 -2.80
C PHE A 14 10.46 -16.82 -2.09
N PHE A 15 10.55 -18.15 -2.17
CA PHE A 15 9.54 -19.02 -1.56
C PHE A 15 9.52 -18.94 -0.04
N TRP A 16 10.70 -18.97 0.62
CA TRP A 16 10.72 -18.91 2.07
C TRP A 16 10.28 -17.54 2.60
N LEU A 17 10.63 -16.43 1.94
CA LEU A 17 10.15 -15.09 2.33
C LEU A 17 8.64 -14.97 2.16
N THR A 18 8.09 -15.52 1.07
CA THR A 18 6.65 -15.55 0.84
C THR A 18 5.94 -16.36 1.94
N GLY A 19 6.41 -17.58 2.22
CA GLY A 19 5.87 -18.42 3.28
C GLY A 19 5.98 -17.76 4.66
N LEU A 20 7.13 -17.18 4.98
CA LEU A 20 7.34 -16.47 6.25
C LEU A 20 6.41 -15.26 6.39
N SER A 21 6.23 -14.48 5.31
CA SER A 21 5.31 -13.34 5.32
C SER A 21 3.86 -13.76 5.59
N PHE A 22 3.42 -14.86 5.00
CA PHE A 22 2.10 -15.43 5.24
C PHE A 22 1.93 -15.90 6.69
N LEU A 23 2.89 -16.65 7.21
CA LEU A 23 2.84 -17.17 8.59
C LEU A 23 2.84 -16.03 9.61
N ILE A 24 3.74 -15.06 9.45
CA ILE A 24 3.78 -13.89 10.34
C ILE A 24 2.46 -13.14 10.26
N ALA A 25 1.93 -12.87 9.05
CA ALA A 25 0.66 -12.19 8.84
C ALA A 25 -0.50 -12.89 9.56
N MET A 26 -0.56 -14.22 9.49
CA MET A 26 -1.57 -15.02 10.19
C MET A 26 -1.41 -14.94 11.71
N ILE A 27 -0.18 -15.04 12.24
CA ILE A 27 0.09 -15.07 13.68
C ILE A 27 -0.30 -13.76 14.36
N TRP A 28 -0.01 -12.60 13.74
CA TRP A 28 -0.34 -11.31 14.36
C TRP A 28 -1.73 -10.76 14.01
N THR A 29 -2.46 -11.42 13.10
CA THR A 29 -3.87 -11.10 12.82
C THR A 29 -4.72 -10.98 14.09
N PRO A 30 -4.75 -11.96 15.02
CA PRO A 30 -5.55 -11.85 16.25
C PRO A 30 -5.12 -10.66 17.13
N LEU A 31 -3.83 -10.32 17.16
CA LEU A 31 -3.34 -9.17 17.92
C LEU A 31 -3.91 -7.87 17.35
N LEU A 32 -3.85 -7.70 16.03
CA LEU A 32 -4.39 -6.51 15.38
C LEU A 32 -5.91 -6.46 15.49
N THR A 33 -6.62 -7.55 15.22
CA THR A 33 -8.09 -7.54 15.26
C THR A 33 -8.61 -7.25 16.67
N ASN A 34 -7.99 -7.81 17.71
CA ASN A 34 -8.33 -7.47 19.09
C ASN A 34 -8.10 -5.98 19.40
N PHE A 35 -7.00 -5.41 18.91
CA PHE A 35 -6.74 -3.98 19.03
C PHE A 35 -7.80 -3.13 18.30
N LEU A 36 -8.18 -3.51 17.08
CA LEU A 36 -9.19 -2.79 16.29
C LEU A 36 -10.58 -2.88 16.93
N TYR A 37 -10.97 -4.06 17.44
CA TYR A 37 -12.22 -4.24 18.18
C TYR A 37 -12.25 -3.44 19.47
N LYS A 38 -11.17 -3.49 20.28
CA LYS A 38 -11.05 -2.73 21.54
C LYS A 38 -11.23 -1.23 21.32
N ASN A 39 -10.65 -0.70 20.25
CA ASN A 39 -10.74 0.72 19.91
C ASN A 39 -11.98 1.08 19.08
N ARG A 40 -12.91 0.14 18.85
CA ARG A 40 -14.14 0.31 18.06
C ARG A 40 -13.88 0.86 16.66
N LEU A 41 -12.77 0.43 16.03
CA LEU A 41 -12.34 0.83 14.69
C LEU A 41 -13.04 0.00 13.61
N GLY A 42 -14.36 -0.14 13.71
CA GLY A 42 -15.19 -0.88 12.76
C GLY A 42 -16.02 0.02 11.85
N LYS A 43 -16.46 -0.51 10.71
CA LYS A 43 -17.35 0.23 9.79
C LYS A 43 -18.66 0.59 10.49
N ARG A 44 -18.96 1.89 10.54
CA ARG A 44 -20.29 2.42 10.85
C ARG A 44 -21.07 2.54 9.54
N ILE A 45 -22.18 1.82 9.43
CA ILE A 45 -23.05 1.92 8.25
C ILE A 45 -23.85 3.22 8.35
N ARG A 46 -23.61 4.13 7.43
CA ARG A 46 -24.47 5.31 7.27
C ARG A 46 -25.73 4.87 6.54
N VAL A 47 -26.87 5.03 7.20
CA VAL A 47 -28.18 4.86 6.57
C VAL A 47 -28.45 6.15 5.81
N ASP A 48 -28.11 6.16 4.53
CA ASP A 48 -28.44 7.28 3.65
C ASP A 48 -29.86 7.08 3.11
N LYS A 49 -30.73 8.09 3.31
CA LYS A 49 -32.10 8.10 2.78
C LYS A 49 -32.14 8.02 1.26
N ASN A 50 -31.08 8.47 0.58
CA ASN A 50 -31.01 8.49 -0.87
C ASN A 50 -30.57 7.16 -1.49
N THR A 51 -30.08 6.19 -0.70
CA THR A 51 -29.59 4.89 -1.21
C THR A 51 -30.07 3.68 -0.37
N PRO A 52 -31.38 3.43 -0.27
CA PRO A 52 -31.94 2.41 0.63
C PRO A 52 -31.51 0.97 0.28
N ILE A 53 -31.33 0.66 -1.00
CA ILE A 53 -30.89 -0.67 -1.46
C ILE A 53 -29.43 -0.94 -1.06
N PHE A 54 -28.55 0.06 -1.20
CA PHE A 54 -27.13 -0.04 -0.86
C PHE A 54 -26.93 -0.25 0.65
N SER A 55 -27.66 0.50 1.48
CA SER A 55 -27.61 0.36 2.94
C SER A 55 -28.10 -1.02 3.39
N LYS A 56 -29.18 -1.56 2.80
CA LYS A 56 -29.71 -2.89 3.15
C LYS A 56 -28.74 -4.03 2.82
N LEU A 57 -28.07 -3.97 1.67
CA LEU A 57 -27.04 -4.95 1.29
C LEU A 57 -25.79 -4.88 2.17
N HIS A 58 -25.44 -3.71 2.69
CA HIS A 58 -24.24 -3.53 3.52
C HIS A 58 -24.47 -3.75 5.01
N GLN A 59 -25.72 -3.91 5.48
CA GLN A 59 -26.07 -4.11 6.89
C GLN A 59 -25.28 -5.23 7.58
N HIS A 60 -25.01 -6.33 6.88
CA HIS A 60 -24.25 -7.46 7.42
C HIS A 60 -22.76 -7.17 7.68
N LYS A 61 -22.21 -6.08 7.12
CA LYS A 61 -20.80 -5.67 7.32
C LYS A 61 -20.62 -4.73 8.50
N SER A 62 -21.70 -4.38 9.21
CA SER A 62 -21.68 -3.47 10.36
C SER A 62 -20.78 -4.04 11.45
N GLY A 63 -19.86 -3.22 11.98
CA GLY A 63 -19.00 -3.63 13.09
C GLY A 63 -17.79 -4.48 12.72
N THR A 64 -17.59 -4.82 11.44
CA THR A 64 -16.34 -5.45 11.01
C THR A 64 -15.18 -4.44 11.08
N PRO A 65 -14.02 -4.81 11.66
CA PRO A 65 -12.89 -3.91 11.82
C PRO A 65 -12.36 -3.46 10.46
N THR A 66 -12.14 -2.16 10.34
CA THR A 66 -11.48 -1.52 9.19
C THR A 66 -9.97 -1.41 9.45
N MET A 67 -9.17 -1.10 8.43
CA MET A 67 -7.70 -1.02 8.50
C MET A 67 -6.95 -2.37 8.51
N GLY A 68 -7.57 -3.46 8.03
CA GLY A 68 -6.88 -4.74 7.85
C GLY A 68 -5.65 -4.67 6.93
N GLY A 69 -5.56 -3.65 6.06
CA GLY A 69 -4.38 -3.41 5.22
C GLY A 69 -3.08 -3.19 6.02
N ILE A 70 -3.18 -2.77 7.30
CA ILE A 70 -2.03 -2.70 8.22
C ILE A 70 -1.33 -4.06 8.34
N LEU A 71 -2.09 -5.17 8.27
CA LEU A 71 -1.51 -6.52 8.29
C LEU A 71 -0.53 -6.74 7.13
N ILE A 72 -0.87 -6.20 5.95
CA ILE A 72 -0.11 -6.44 4.75
C ILE A 72 1.12 -5.55 4.74
N TRP A 73 0.92 -4.23 4.76
CA TRP A 73 2.03 -3.32 4.50
C TRP A 73 3.07 -3.30 5.64
N VAL A 74 2.66 -3.48 6.90
CA VAL A 74 3.60 -3.57 8.02
C VAL A 74 4.40 -4.86 7.97
N THR A 75 3.75 -6.02 7.75
CA THR A 75 4.47 -7.29 7.63
C THR A 75 5.46 -7.26 6.47
N THR A 76 5.03 -6.78 5.30
CA THR A 76 5.91 -6.64 4.14
C THR A 76 7.06 -5.66 4.42
N ALA A 77 6.79 -4.51 5.04
CA ALA A 77 7.83 -3.53 5.35
C ALA A 77 8.87 -4.08 6.34
N VAL A 78 8.44 -4.69 7.44
CA VAL A 78 9.32 -5.28 8.45
C VAL A 78 10.19 -6.38 7.85
N LEU A 79 9.59 -7.31 7.10
CA LEU A 79 10.36 -8.38 6.47
C LEU A 79 11.34 -7.87 5.40
N THR A 80 10.94 -6.85 4.64
CA THR A 80 11.82 -6.22 3.66
C THR A 80 13.02 -5.55 4.33
N LEU A 81 12.79 -4.86 5.45
CA LEU A 81 13.86 -4.22 6.25
C LEU A 81 14.80 -5.24 6.89
N VAL A 82 14.29 -6.39 7.34
CA VAL A 82 15.13 -7.41 7.99
C VAL A 82 15.92 -8.23 6.97
N PHE A 83 15.31 -8.59 5.84
CA PHE A 83 15.85 -9.62 4.96
C PHE A 83 16.21 -9.16 3.54
N ASN A 84 15.93 -7.92 3.12
CA ASN A 84 16.05 -7.53 1.71
C ASN A 84 16.67 -6.14 1.46
N LEU A 85 17.57 -5.67 2.33
CA LEU A 85 18.22 -4.36 2.20
C LEU A 85 19.39 -4.29 1.22
N GLU A 86 19.84 -5.43 0.70
CA GLU A 86 21.04 -5.51 -0.17
C GLU A 86 20.84 -4.84 -1.53
N ARG A 87 19.60 -4.81 -2.05
CA ARG A 87 19.31 -4.26 -3.38
C ARG A 87 18.96 -2.78 -3.26
N ARG A 88 19.72 -1.91 -3.93
CA ARG A 88 19.46 -0.46 -3.99
C ARG A 88 18.04 -0.12 -4.45
N ALA A 89 17.48 -0.94 -5.34
CA ALA A 89 16.13 -0.77 -5.86
C ALA A 89 15.02 -1.08 -4.83
N THR A 90 15.30 -1.76 -3.72
CA THR A 90 14.28 -2.13 -2.71
C THR A 90 13.72 -0.93 -1.97
N TRP A 91 14.53 0.11 -1.77
CA TRP A 91 14.14 1.29 -0.97
C TRP A 91 12.96 2.05 -1.55
N LEU A 92 12.85 2.11 -2.88
CA LEU A 92 11.79 2.88 -3.51
C LEU A 92 10.41 2.20 -3.40
N PRO A 93 10.23 0.91 -3.76
CA PRO A 93 8.99 0.20 -3.48
C PRO A 93 8.62 0.20 -1.99
N LEU A 94 9.63 0.08 -1.10
CA LEU A 94 9.40 0.15 0.34
C LEU A 94 8.87 1.52 0.78
N PHE A 95 9.47 2.61 0.27
CA PHE A 95 8.98 3.97 0.48
C PHE A 95 7.54 4.12 -0.01
N ALA A 96 7.26 3.73 -1.25
CA ALA A 96 5.92 3.82 -1.83
C ALA A 96 4.89 3.03 -1.02
N LEU A 97 5.23 1.80 -0.60
CA LEU A 97 4.37 0.95 0.23
C LEU A 97 4.07 1.61 1.59
N VAL A 98 5.09 2.09 2.30
CA VAL A 98 4.93 2.67 3.64
C VAL A 98 4.18 4.00 3.57
N SER A 99 4.56 4.90 2.64
CA SER A 99 3.90 6.20 2.49
C SER A 99 2.43 6.05 2.08
N SER A 100 2.12 5.20 1.10
CA SER A 100 0.73 4.96 0.69
C SER A 100 -0.08 4.24 1.76
N GLY A 101 0.53 3.31 2.50
CA GLY A 101 -0.05 2.62 3.64
C GLY A 101 -0.41 3.56 4.79
N ILE A 102 0.47 4.51 5.11
CA ILE A 102 0.22 5.55 6.13
C ILE A 102 -0.92 6.47 5.69
N ILE A 103 -0.91 6.98 4.46
CA ILE A 103 -1.99 7.84 3.93
C ILE A 103 -3.34 7.11 4.00
N GLY A 104 -3.37 5.84 3.57
CA GLY A 104 -4.58 5.02 3.63
C GLY A 104 -5.06 4.75 5.06
N ALA A 105 -4.14 4.47 5.98
CA ALA A 105 -4.48 4.27 7.40
C ALA A 105 -5.05 5.55 8.04
N ILE A 106 -4.48 6.72 7.73
CA ILE A 106 -5.00 8.01 8.21
C ILE A 106 -6.41 8.26 7.65
N ASP A 107 -6.62 8.03 6.35
CA ASP A 107 -7.92 8.19 5.70
C ASP A 107 -8.99 7.28 6.32
N ASP A 108 -8.67 5.99 6.53
CA ASP A 108 -9.55 5.04 7.20
C ASP A 108 -9.89 5.51 8.62
N LEU A 109 -8.90 5.98 9.38
CA LEU A 109 -9.10 6.48 10.75
C LEU A 109 -10.02 7.70 10.78
N LEU A 110 -9.81 8.66 9.87
CA LEU A 110 -10.66 9.83 9.72
C LEU A 110 -12.09 9.45 9.36
N ASN A 111 -12.26 8.47 8.47
CA ASN A 111 -13.57 7.97 8.06
C ASN A 111 -14.33 7.31 9.21
N ILE A 112 -13.67 6.48 10.02
CA ILE A 112 -14.26 5.85 11.21
C ILE A 112 -14.68 6.88 12.25
N ARG A 113 -13.82 7.90 12.48
CA ARG A 113 -14.09 8.97 13.44
C ARG A 113 -15.13 9.98 12.95
N GLY A 114 -15.56 9.88 11.69
CA GLY A 114 -16.49 10.82 11.06
C GLY A 114 -15.90 12.22 10.87
N ILE A 115 -14.56 12.34 10.88
CA ILE A 115 -13.85 13.59 10.72
C ILE A 115 -13.52 13.77 9.24
N GLY A 116 -13.90 14.92 8.67
CA GLY A 116 -13.61 15.26 7.28
C GLY A 116 -14.84 15.62 6.45
N ALA A 117 -14.69 15.65 5.13
CA ALA A 117 -15.76 16.08 4.23
C ALA A 117 -16.92 15.08 4.19
N HIS A 118 -18.15 15.58 4.07
CA HIS A 118 -19.38 14.78 3.96
C HIS A 118 -19.53 13.69 5.05
N GLY A 119 -19.01 13.97 6.25
CA GLY A 119 -19.18 13.13 7.42
C GLY A 119 -18.11 12.06 7.63
N GLY A 120 -17.00 12.03 6.87
CA GLY A 120 -15.80 11.26 7.23
C GLY A 120 -14.83 11.01 6.08
N GLY A 121 -13.54 10.92 6.43
CA GLY A 121 -12.44 10.65 5.50
C GLY A 121 -11.85 11.92 4.90
N MET A 122 -10.71 11.76 4.23
CA MET A 122 -10.01 12.85 3.57
C MET A 122 -10.76 13.29 2.30
N ARG A 123 -10.70 14.58 1.95
CA ARG A 123 -11.24 15.05 0.67
C ARG A 123 -10.46 14.41 -0.47
N PHE A 124 -11.15 14.10 -1.56
CA PHE A 124 -10.51 13.53 -2.76
C PHE A 124 -9.30 14.36 -3.23
N ARG A 125 -9.42 15.70 -3.21
CA ARG A 125 -8.33 16.61 -3.60
C ARG A 125 -7.10 16.44 -2.71
N ASP A 126 -7.27 16.43 -1.40
CA ASP A 126 -6.17 16.30 -0.44
C ASP A 126 -5.51 14.91 -0.57
N LYS A 127 -6.32 13.87 -0.72
CA LYS A 127 -5.84 12.49 -0.93
C LYS A 127 -5.03 12.38 -2.22
N PHE A 128 -5.54 12.95 -3.31
CA PHE A 128 -4.85 12.99 -4.59
C PHE A 128 -3.53 13.76 -4.49
N LEU A 129 -3.52 14.93 -3.84
CA LEU A 129 -2.30 15.73 -3.65
C LEU A 129 -1.23 14.98 -2.85
N LEU A 130 -1.63 14.25 -1.80
CA LEU A 130 -0.69 13.42 -1.04
C LEU A 130 -0.10 12.30 -1.88
N TYR A 131 -0.92 11.58 -2.65
CA TYR A 131 -0.40 10.54 -3.55
C TYR A 131 0.46 11.11 -4.68
N ALA A 132 0.10 12.27 -5.23
CA ALA A 132 0.90 12.98 -6.22
C ALA A 132 2.25 13.39 -5.65
N ALA A 133 2.31 13.86 -4.40
CA ALA A 133 3.56 14.18 -3.73
C ALA A 133 4.45 12.94 -3.51
N VAL A 134 3.85 11.81 -3.07
CA VAL A 134 4.59 10.53 -2.94
C VAL A 134 5.11 10.07 -4.30
N ALA A 135 4.31 10.18 -5.36
CA ALA A 135 4.71 9.84 -6.72
C ALA A 135 5.85 10.74 -7.22
N ALA A 136 5.77 12.05 -7.00
CA ALA A 136 6.82 13.00 -7.40
C ALA A 136 8.15 12.72 -6.69
N VAL A 137 8.13 12.43 -5.38
CA VAL A 137 9.34 12.00 -4.64
C VAL A 137 9.88 10.69 -5.20
N GLY A 138 8.99 9.75 -5.54
CA GLY A 138 9.38 8.49 -6.14
C GLY A 138 10.01 8.66 -7.53
N ALA A 139 9.44 9.51 -8.38
CA ALA A 139 9.94 9.82 -9.71
C ALA A 139 11.30 10.53 -9.65
N TRP A 140 11.44 11.51 -8.75
CA TRP A 140 12.71 12.16 -8.46
C TRP A 140 13.78 11.14 -8.02
N TRP A 141 13.45 10.22 -7.11
CA TRP A 141 14.37 9.16 -6.70
C TRP A 141 14.74 8.25 -7.88
N PHE A 142 13.77 7.84 -8.70
CA PHE A 142 13.99 6.98 -9.86
C PHE A 142 14.98 7.62 -10.85
N TYR A 143 14.80 8.92 -11.12
CA TYR A 143 15.66 9.68 -12.01
C TYR A 143 17.09 9.84 -11.46
N TYR A 144 17.24 10.35 -10.23
CA TYR A 144 18.56 10.72 -9.70
C TYR A 144 19.33 9.56 -9.06
N LYS A 145 18.67 8.63 -8.37
CA LYS A 145 19.35 7.54 -7.64
C LYS A 145 19.50 6.27 -8.45
N LEU A 146 18.52 5.96 -9.30
CA LEU A 146 18.57 4.77 -10.14
C LEU A 146 19.10 5.08 -11.54
N GLY A 147 19.15 6.36 -11.94
CA GLY A 147 19.70 6.78 -13.24
C GLY A 147 18.79 6.46 -14.43
N TRP A 148 17.52 6.19 -14.16
CA TRP A 148 16.55 5.86 -15.20
C TRP A 148 16.01 7.14 -15.83
N ASN A 149 16.26 7.29 -17.12
CA ASN A 149 15.81 8.42 -17.92
C ASN A 149 15.29 7.99 -19.30
N SER A 150 15.08 6.69 -19.51
CA SER A 150 14.62 6.11 -20.76
C SER A 150 13.42 5.17 -20.57
N ILE A 151 12.55 5.12 -21.57
CA ILE A 151 11.46 4.15 -21.67
C ILE A 151 11.73 3.24 -22.86
N HIS A 152 11.67 1.93 -22.62
CA HIS A 152 11.76 0.92 -23.66
C HIS A 152 10.38 0.68 -24.28
N LEU A 153 10.23 0.95 -25.57
CA LEU A 153 9.05 0.59 -26.35
C LEU A 153 9.30 -0.73 -27.10
N PRO A 154 8.57 -1.82 -26.78
CA PRO A 154 8.74 -3.09 -27.46
C PRO A 154 8.55 -2.93 -28.97
N GLY A 155 9.56 -3.31 -29.76
CA GLY A 155 9.56 -3.21 -31.22
C GLY A 155 10.06 -1.88 -31.80
N VAL A 156 10.22 -0.83 -31.00
CA VAL A 156 10.71 0.49 -31.46
C VAL A 156 12.08 0.83 -30.87
N GLY A 157 12.35 0.44 -29.62
CA GLY A 157 13.63 0.68 -28.93
C GLY A 157 13.51 1.62 -27.73
N ASP A 158 14.65 2.11 -27.26
CA ASP A 158 14.75 2.96 -26.07
C ASP A 158 14.61 4.45 -26.43
N PHE A 159 13.69 5.14 -25.75
CA PHE A 159 13.51 6.58 -25.88
C PHE A 159 13.96 7.27 -24.60
N THR A 160 14.94 8.18 -24.72
CA THR A 160 15.39 9.01 -23.60
C THR A 160 14.44 10.18 -23.38
N ILE A 161 13.78 10.20 -22.23
CA ILE A 161 12.78 11.19 -21.83
C ILE A 161 13.41 12.32 -21.01
N GLY A 162 14.53 12.04 -20.33
CA GLY A 162 15.25 13.03 -19.53
C GLY A 162 14.39 13.56 -18.38
N GLY A 163 14.40 14.87 -18.16
CA GLY A 163 13.70 15.51 -17.03
C GLY A 163 12.17 15.34 -17.02
N TRP A 164 11.56 15.00 -18.15
CA TRP A 164 10.12 14.70 -18.25
C TRP A 164 9.71 13.40 -17.53
N TYR A 165 10.68 12.66 -17.00
CA TYR A 165 10.43 11.48 -16.18
C TYR A 165 9.87 11.82 -14.78
N ILE A 166 10.11 13.04 -14.30
CA ILE A 166 9.66 13.55 -12.99
C ILE A 166 8.34 14.30 -13.16
#